data_AF-A0A6I9XQ66-F1
#
_entry.id   AF-A0A6I9XQ66-F1
#
_cell.length_a   1.000
_cell.length_b   1.000
_cell.length_c   1.000
_cell.angle_alpha   90.00
_cell.angle_beta   90.00
_cell.angle_gamma   90.00
#
_symmetry.space_group_name_H-M   'P 1'
#
loop_
_entity.id
_entity.type
_entity.pdbx_description
1 polymer ?
#
loop_
_entity_poly.entity_id
_entity_poly.type
_entity_poly.pdbx_seq_one_letter_code
_entity_poly.pdbx_strand_id
1 'polypeptide(L)'
;MFVEGFHDALVLYVLALREVLKNGFTKKDGDKIVHQTWNRTYEGIAGPVSIDASGERFGDFSVVAMTDPETGTQQVIGNYYGKQGRLEIIPSANYLWE
;
A
#
# COMPACT_ATOMS: atom_id res chain seq x y z
N MET A 1 11.26 -0.65 1.46
CA MET A 1 10.26 -0.53 0.37
C MET A 1 10.83 0.45 -0.66
N PHE A 2 11.51 -0.03 -1.70
CA PHE A 2 12.15 0.87 -2.68
C PHE A 2 11.88 0.42 -4.12
N VAL A 3 12.15 -0.86 -4.44
CA VAL A 3 11.96 -1.38 -5.81
C VAL A 3 10.47 -1.43 -6.20
N GLU A 4 9.63 -2.03 -5.36
CA GLU A 4 8.18 -2.07 -5.54
C GLU A 4 7.56 -0.67 -5.64
N GLY A 5 7.97 0.25 -4.76
CA GLY A 5 7.44 1.61 -4.74
C GLY A 5 7.69 2.38 -6.03
N PHE A 6 8.88 2.26 -6.63
CA PHE A 6 9.18 2.89 -7.92
C PHE A 6 8.43 2.24 -9.09
N HIS A 7 8.24 0.92 -9.06
CA HIS A 7 7.38 0.24 -10.03
C HIS A 7 5.95 0.81 -9.97
N ASP A 8 5.37 0.85 -8.77
CA ASP A 8 3.98 1.27 -8.57
C ASP A 8 3.80 2.78 -8.80
N ALA A 9 4.85 3.59 -8.64
CA ALA A 9 4.82 5.01 -8.98
C ALA A 9 4.62 5.26 -10.48
N LEU A 10 5.19 4.42 -11.35
CA LEU A 10 4.97 4.51 -12.80
C LEU A 10 3.53 4.12 -13.16
N VAL A 11 2.98 3.09 -12.53
CA VAL A 11 1.57 2.69 -12.70
C VAL A 11 0.66 3.85 -12.31
N LEU A 12 0.88 4.45 -11.13
CA LEU A 12 0.13 5.60 -10.64
C LEU A 12 0.21 6.80 -11.58
N TYR A 13 1.40 7.13 -12.08
CA TYR A 13 1.61 8.21 -13.04
C TYR A 13 0.81 8.00 -14.33
N VAL A 14 0.83 6.78 -14.91
CA VAL A 14 0.09 6.48 -16.14
C VAL A 14 -1.42 6.59 -15.92
N LEU A 15 -1.92 6.13 -14.77
CA LEU A 15 -3.34 6.26 -14.40
C LEU A 15 -3.76 7.74 -14.30
N ALA A 16 -2.97 8.56 -13.61
CA ALA A 16 -3.21 9.99 -13.48
C ALA A 16 -3.11 10.72 -14.83
N LEU A 17 -2.06 10.47 -15.61
CA LEU A 17 -1.86 11.09 -16.92
C LEU A 17 -3.03 10.77 -17.87
N ARG A 18 -3.54 9.53 -17.86
CA ARG A 18 -4.67 9.13 -18.70
C ARG A 18 -5.91 9.99 -18.43
N GLU A 19 -6.20 10.32 -17.18
CA GLU A 19 -7.35 11.14 -16.81
C GLU A 19 -7.14 12.62 -17.11
N VAL A 20 -5.93 13.12 -16.85
CA VAL A 20 -5.53 14.48 -17.23
C VAL A 20 -5.69 14.70 -18.74
N LEU A 21 -5.24 13.75 -19.57
CA LEU A 21 -5.41 13.80 -21.02
C LEU A 21 -6.89 13.75 -21.45
N LYS A 22 -7.71 12.90 -20.81
CA LYS A 22 -9.16 12.83 -21.08
C LYS A 22 -9.88 14.16 -20.80
N ASN A 23 -9.37 14.93 -19.83
CA ASN A 23 -9.92 16.22 -19.44
C ASN A 23 -9.38 17.39 -20.30
N GLY A 24 -8.67 17.11 -21.40
CA GLY A 24 -8.17 18.12 -22.34
C GLY A 24 -6.87 18.80 -21.90
N PHE A 25 -6.25 18.34 -20.82
CA PHE A 25 -4.94 18.82 -20.38
C PHE A 25 -3.82 18.01 -21.03
N THR A 26 -2.57 18.40 -20.75
CA THR A 26 -1.39 17.81 -21.36
C THR A 26 -0.47 17.20 -20.31
N LYS A 27 0.51 16.41 -20.76
CA LYS A 27 1.58 15.90 -19.87
C LYS A 27 2.45 16.99 -19.22
N LYS A 28 2.30 18.25 -19.62
CA LYS A 28 3.01 19.40 -19.04
C LYS A 28 2.27 20.01 -17.86
N ASP A 29 1.00 19.67 -17.66
CA ASP A 29 0.18 20.13 -16.53
C ASP A 29 0.50 19.31 -15.27
N GLY A 30 1.72 19.48 -14.75
CA GLY A 30 2.26 18.65 -13.66
C GLY A 30 1.46 18.74 -12.36
N ASP A 31 0.94 19.92 -12.03
CA ASP A 31 0.04 20.14 -10.90
C ASP A 31 -1.22 19.27 -11.00
N LYS A 32 -1.83 19.21 -12.18
CA LYS A 32 -3.04 18.40 -12.42
C LYS A 32 -2.72 16.91 -12.34
N ILE A 33 -1.57 16.48 -12.87
CA ILE A 33 -1.13 15.09 -12.77
C ILE A 33 -0.95 14.70 -11.31
N VAL A 34 -0.24 15.51 -10.52
CA VAL A 34 -0.02 15.25 -9.09
C VAL A 34 -1.34 15.20 -8.31
N HIS A 35 -2.24 16.16 -8.50
CA HIS A 35 -3.54 16.10 -7.81
C HIS A 35 -4.37 14.87 -8.22
N GLN A 36 -4.21 14.40 -9.46
CA GLN A 36 -4.88 13.19 -9.95
C GLN A 36 -4.28 11.89 -9.38
N THR A 37 -3.10 11.93 -8.75
CA THR A 37 -2.56 10.76 -8.02
C THR A 37 -3.10 10.64 -6.60
N TRP A 38 -3.63 11.72 -6.02
CA TRP A 38 -4.09 11.76 -4.64
C TRP A 38 -5.46 11.11 -4.45
N ASN A 39 -5.78 10.72 -3.21
CA ASN A 39 -7.05 10.16 -2.79
C ASN A 39 -7.54 8.99 -3.68
N ARG A 40 -6.64 8.05 -3.96
CA ARG A 40 -6.83 6.97 -4.93
C ARG A 40 -6.39 5.64 -4.34
N THR A 41 -7.09 4.57 -4.71
CA THR A 41 -6.61 3.20 -4.56
C THR A 41 -6.44 2.56 -5.93
N TYR A 42 -5.34 1.82 -6.12
CA TYR A 42 -5.04 1.04 -7.33
C TYR A 42 -4.27 -0.23 -6.98
N GLU A 43 -4.19 -1.18 -7.90
CA GLU A 43 -3.40 -2.41 -7.71
C GLU A 43 -1.95 -2.18 -8.10
N GLY A 44 -1.05 -2.41 -7.14
CA GLY A 44 0.39 -2.48 -7.33
C GLY A 44 0.87 -3.91 -7.51
N ILE A 45 2.18 -4.10 -7.67
CA ILE A 45 2.74 -5.44 -7.91
C ILE A 45 2.69 -6.37 -6.68
N ALA A 46 2.70 -5.79 -5.48
CA ALA A 46 2.64 -6.53 -4.22
C ALA A 46 1.26 -6.41 -3.51
N GLY A 47 0.25 -5.92 -4.23
CA GLY A 47 -1.11 -5.74 -3.72
C GLY A 47 -1.60 -4.29 -3.80
N PRO A 48 -2.72 -3.97 -3.13
CA PRO A 48 -3.35 -2.67 -3.23
C PRO A 48 -2.46 -1.55 -2.68
N VAL A 49 -2.44 -0.43 -3.39
CA VAL A 49 -1.77 0.81 -2.98
C VAL A 49 -2.84 1.88 -2.81
N SER A 50 -2.89 2.50 -1.64
CA SER A 50 -3.80 3.61 -1.36
C SER A 50 -3.02 4.88 -1.04
N ILE A 51 -3.34 5.95 -1.76
CA ILE A 51 -2.81 7.30 -1.56
C ILE A 51 -3.90 8.15 -0.92
N ASP A 52 -3.56 8.85 0.16
CA ASP A 52 -4.47 9.72 0.88
C ASP A 52 -4.71 11.06 0.17
N ALA A 53 -5.51 11.92 0.78
CA ALA A 53 -5.87 13.23 0.22
C ALA A 53 -4.71 14.24 0.20
N SER A 54 -3.63 14.00 0.94
CA SER A 54 -2.39 14.79 0.94
C SER A 54 -1.32 14.25 -0.02
N GLY A 55 -1.56 13.10 -0.65
CA GLY A 55 -0.61 12.48 -1.58
C GLY A 55 0.36 11.50 -0.93
N GLU A 56 0.11 11.10 0.32
CA GLU A 56 0.94 10.12 1.04
C GLU A 56 0.33 8.72 0.93
N ARG A 57 1.19 7.70 0.87
CA ARG A 57 0.73 6.29 0.83
C ARG A 57 0.30 5.86 2.24
N PHE A 58 -0.88 5.27 2.37
CA PHE A 58 -1.26 4.54 3.57
C PHE A 58 -0.34 3.33 3.75
N GLY A 59 0.29 3.22 4.92
CA GLY A 59 1.15 2.10 5.27
C GLY A 59 0.34 0.93 5.80
N ASP A 60 0.34 -0.18 5.07
CA ASP A 60 -0.11 -1.47 5.56
C ASP A 60 1.09 -2.24 6.11
N PHE A 61 0.93 -2.86 7.28
CA PHE A 61 2.01 -3.53 7.99
C PHE A 61 1.57 -4.91 8.49
N SER A 62 2.51 -5.84 8.55
CA SER A 62 2.33 -7.14 9.18
C SER A 62 3.23 -7.25 10.40
N VAL A 63 2.70 -7.81 11.49
CA VAL A 63 3.48 -8.20 12.66
C VAL A 63 3.86 -9.66 12.47
N VAL A 64 5.16 -9.93 12.40
CA VAL A 64 5.72 -11.28 12.33
C VAL A 64 6.29 -11.64 13.68
N ALA A 65 5.93 -12.81 14.19
CA ALA A 65 6.46 -13.34 15.45
C ALA A 65 6.89 -14.79 15.27
N MET A 66 7.78 -15.24 16.16
CA MET A 66 8.13 -16.66 16.26
C MET A 66 6.95 -17.42 16.88
N THR A 67 6.51 -18.48 16.24
CA THR A 67 5.37 -19.33 16.66
C THR A 67 5.79 -20.75 17.03
N ASP A 68 7.06 -21.10 16.79
CA ASP A 68 7.69 -22.35 17.25
C ASP A 68 9.18 -22.07 17.58
N PRO A 69 9.58 -22.07 18.87
CA PRO A 69 10.95 -21.82 19.31
C PRO A 69 11.92 -22.94 18.96
N GLU A 70 11.45 -24.18 18.87
CA GLU A 70 12.31 -25.33 18.60
C GLU A 70 12.83 -25.29 17.16
N THR A 71 11.95 -24.90 16.23
CA THR A 71 12.30 -24.78 14.79
C THR A 71 12.69 -23.36 14.38
N GLY A 72 12.37 -22.36 15.21
CA GLY A 72 12.50 -20.94 14.86
C GLY A 72 11.46 -20.45 13.85
N THR A 73 10.35 -21.19 13.67
CA THR A 73 9.31 -20.84 12.69
C THR A 73 8.70 -19.47 13.01
N GLN A 74 8.59 -18.63 11.99
CA GLN A 74 7.99 -17.30 12.06
C GLN A 74 6.74 -17.25 11.20
N GLN A 75 5.71 -16.61 11.74
CA GLN A 75 4.44 -16.42 11.04
C GLN A 75 3.95 -14.99 11.23
N VAL A 76 3.17 -14.50 10.27
CA VAL A 76 2.39 -13.28 10.49
C VAL A 76 1.34 -13.59 11.55
N ILE A 77 1.28 -12.78 12.59
CA ILE A 77 0.33 -12.91 13.70
C ILE A 77 -0.72 -11.80 13.73
N GLY A 78 -0.54 -10.78 12.90
CA GLY A 78 -1.51 -9.69 12.76
C GLY A 78 -1.15 -8.75 11.62
N ASN A 79 -2.15 -8.03 11.12
CA ASN A 79 -2.02 -7.06 10.06
C ASN A 79 -2.62 -5.73 10.51
N TYR A 80 -1.91 -4.64 10.27
CA TYR A 80 -2.43 -3.29 10.40
C TYR A 80 -2.73 -2.75 9.01
N TYR A 81 -3.97 -2.31 8.81
CA TYR A 81 -4.41 -1.69 7.56
C TYR A 81 -4.49 -0.18 7.74
N GLY A 82 -3.57 0.55 7.10
CA GLY A 82 -3.37 1.98 7.34
C GLY A 82 -4.56 2.84 6.95
N LYS A 83 -5.24 2.47 5.86
CA LYS A 83 -6.43 3.20 5.39
C LYS A 83 -7.62 3.09 6.34
N GLN A 84 -7.76 1.95 7.02
CA GLN A 84 -8.81 1.67 8.00
C GLN A 84 -8.40 2.07 9.42
N GLY A 85 -7.11 2.28 9.67
CA GLY A 85 -6.57 2.54 11.01
C GLY A 85 -6.78 1.38 11.98
N ARG A 86 -6.81 0.13 11.47
CA ARG A 86 -7.22 -1.05 12.25
C ARG A 86 -6.13 -2.12 12.26
N LEU A 87 -5.81 -2.60 13.47
CA LEU A 87 -5.04 -3.81 13.69
C LEU A 87 -5.99 -5.02 13.78
N GLU A 88 -5.70 -6.05 13.01
CA GLU A 88 -6.41 -7.33 13.00
C GLU A 88 -5.44 -8.44 13.35
N ILE A 89 -5.71 -9.12 14.46
CA ILE A 89 -4.93 -10.26 14.93
C ILE A 89 -5.40 -11.51 14.18
N ILE A 90 -4.47 -12.34 13.70
CA ILE A 90 -4.79 -13.56 12.95
C ILE A 90 -5.24 -14.64 13.92
N PRO A 91 -6.51 -15.06 13.92
CA PRO A 91 -7.04 -15.98 14.93
C PRO A 91 -6.41 -17.38 14.90
N SER A 92 -5.82 -17.76 13.78
CA SER A 92 -5.18 -19.06 13.57
C SER A 92 -3.68 -19.08 13.87
N ALA A 93 -3.11 -17.96 14.33
CA ALA A 93 -1.70 -17.93 14.69
C ALA A 93 -1.48 -18.60 16.05
N ASN A 94 -0.48 -19.49 16.13
CA ASN A 94 -0.11 -20.10 17.41
C ASN A 94 0.69 -19.10 18.25
N TYR A 95 0.16 -18.73 19.42
CA TYR A 95 0.84 -17.87 20.38
C TYR A 95 1.63 -18.71 21.38
N LEU A 96 2.86 -18.28 21.67
CA LEU A 96 3.74 -18.98 22.61
C LEU A 96 3.45 -18.69 24.09
N TRP A 97 2.52 -17.78 24.38
CA TRP A 97 2.29 -17.24 25.72
C TRP A 97 0.83 -17.29 26.17
N GLU A 98 0.01 -18.14 25.55
CA GLU A 98 -1.32 -18.51 26.05
C GLU A 98 -1.27 -19.73 27.00
#